data_AF-A0A8T6PC65-F1
#
_entry.id   AF-A0A8T6PC65-F1
#
_cell.length_a   1.000
_cell.length_b   1.000
_cell.length_c   1.000
_cell.angle_alpha   90.00
_cell.angle_beta   90.00
_cell.angle_gamma   90.00
#
_symmetry.space_group_name_H-M   'P 1'
#
loop_
_entity.id
_entity.type
_entity.pdbx_description
1 polymer ?
#
loop_
_entity_poly.entity_id
_entity_poly.type
_entity_poly.pdbx_seq_one_letter_code
_entity_poly.pdbx_strand_id
1 'polypeptide(L)' 'MAALHAGKLIRHAYDRPRVIHEKHLREIVTDTDRAAEAQVLSIIRSRHPDHAILAEESAVAPADDRSW' A
#
# COMPACT_ATOMS: atom_id res chain seq x y z
N MET A 1 -3.66 -2.80 15.67
CA MET A 1 -3.92 -4.06 14.94
C MET A 1 -3.71 -3.98 13.43
N ALA A 2 -3.88 -2.82 12.74
CA ALA A 2 -3.75 -2.73 11.28
C ALA A 2 -2.50 -3.42 10.71
N ALA A 3 -1.33 -3.12 11.28
CA ALA A 3 -0.06 -3.76 10.91
C ALA A 3 -0.06 -5.29 11.05
N LEU A 4 -0.72 -5.84 12.07
CA LEU A 4 -0.80 -7.29 12.26
C LEU A 4 -1.68 -7.97 11.22
N HIS A 5 -2.74 -7.31 10.76
CA HIS A 5 -3.60 -7.83 9.69
C HIS A 5 -2.85 -7.81 8.35
N ALA A 6 -2.23 -6.68 8.00
CA ALA A 6 -1.44 -6.57 6.77
C ALA A 6 -0.27 -7.58 6.78
N GLY A 7 0.41 -7.75 7.92
CA GLY A 7 1.47 -8.74 8.06
C GLY A 7 0.97 -10.18 7.91
N LYS A 8 -0.27 -10.52 8.30
CA LYS A 8 -0.85 -11.85 8.04
C LYS A 8 -1.08 -12.07 6.55
N LEU A 9 -1.56 -11.04 5.83
CA LEU A 9 -1.77 -11.07 4.39
C LEU A 9 -0.43 -11.28 3.66
N ILE A 10 0.58 -10.46 3.97
CA ILE A 10 1.92 -10.55 3.37
C ILE A 10 2.51 -11.94 3.60
N ARG A 11 2.41 -12.49 4.83
CA ARG A 11 2.89 -13.85 5.12
C ARG A 11 2.20 -14.93 4.29
N HIS A 12 0.89 -14.81 4.03
CA HIS A 12 0.17 -15.77 3.19
C HIS A 12 0.53 -15.67 1.71
N ALA A 13 0.97 -14.51 1.25
CA ALA A 13 1.36 -14.26 -0.14
C ALA A 13 2.87 -14.45 -0.37
N TYR A 14 3.64 -14.80 0.66
CA TYR A 14 5.11 -14.81 0.59
C TYR A 14 5.63 -15.82 -0.43
N ASP A 15 5.08 -17.04 -0.47
CA ASP A 15 5.51 -18.13 -1.34
C ASP A 15 4.60 -18.33 -2.57
N ARG A 16 3.68 -17.40 -2.82
CA ARG A 16 2.68 -17.50 -3.89
C ARG A 16 3.08 -16.69 -5.13
N PRO A 17 2.60 -17.07 -6.32
CA PRO A 17 2.67 -16.22 -7.50
C PRO A 17 2.05 -14.85 -7.20
N ARG A 18 2.65 -13.80 -7.74
CA ARG A 18 2.23 -12.40 -7.54
C ARG A 18 2.24 -11.66 -8.86
N VAL A 19 1.40 -10.65 -8.98
CA VAL A 19 1.40 -9.77 -10.15
C VAL A 19 2.31 -8.59 -9.85
N ILE A 20 3.34 -8.41 -10.66
CA ILE A 20 4.29 -7.31 -10.54
C ILE A 20 3.87 -6.21 -11.51
N HIS A 21 3.90 -4.97 -11.03
CA HIS A 21 3.73 -3.77 -11.83
C HIS A 21 4.96 -2.90 -11.65
N GLU A 22 5.55 -2.43 -12.75
CA GLU A 22 6.67 -1.49 -12.72
C GLU A 22 6.13 -0.07 -12.91
N LYS A 23 6.39 0.82 -11.95
CA LYS A 23 6.05 2.25 -12.04
C LYS A 23 7.16 3.02 -12.77
N HIS A 24 8.41 2.71 -12.45
CA HIS A 24 9.63 3.21 -13.09
C HIS A 24 10.74 2.15 -13.06
N LEU A 25 11.89 2.45 -13.66
CA LEU A 25 13.06 1.58 -13.59
C LEU A 25 13.45 1.34 -12.11
N ARG A 26 13.27 0.09 -11.65
CA ARG A 26 13.49 -0.37 -10.25
C ARG A 26 12.44 0.07 -9.23
N GLU A 27 11.35 0.68 -9.66
CA GLU A 27 10.20 0.95 -8.80
C GLU A 27 9.11 -0.07 -9.15
N ILE A 28 9.03 -1.14 -8.37
CA ILE A 28 8.07 -2.21 -8.58
C ILE A 28 7.11 -2.29 -7.41
N VAL A 29 5.86 -2.61 -7.72
CA VAL A 29 4.80 -2.88 -6.75
C VAL A 29 4.11 -4.17 -7.12
N THR A 30 3.73 -4.96 -6.11
CA THR A 30 2.96 -6.18 -6.30
C THR A 30 1.49 -5.98 -5.92
N ASP A 31 0.64 -6.89 -6.38
CA ASP A 31 -0.73 -7.01 -5.89
C ASP A 31 -0.80 -7.19 -4.36
N THR A 32 0.21 -7.83 -3.77
CA THR A 32 0.34 -7.99 -2.31
C THR A 32 0.55 -6.65 -1.61
N ASP A 33 1.39 -5.78 -2.15
CA ASP A 33 1.68 -4.46 -1.57
C ASP A 33 0.42 -3.58 -1.55
N ARG A 34 -0.29 -3.52 -2.69
CA ARG A 34 -1.57 -2.79 -2.79
C ARG A 34 -2.63 -3.33 -1.84
N ALA A 35 -2.74 -4.66 -1.72
CA ALA A 35 -3.70 -5.29 -0.83
C ALA A 35 -3.38 -5.03 0.65
N ALA A 36 -2.10 -5.05 1.02
CA ALA A 36 -1.64 -4.71 2.36
C ALA A 36 -1.96 -3.25 2.70
N GLU A 37 -1.65 -2.31 1.81
CA GLU A 37 -1.95 -0.89 2.00
C GLU A 37 -3.45 -0.64 2.14
N ALA A 38 -4.27 -1.16 1.21
CA ALA A 38 -5.72 -1.00 1.25
C ALA A 38 -6.32 -1.48 2.59
N GLN A 39 -5.80 -2.59 3.14
CA GLN A 39 -6.23 -3.11 4.43
C GLN A 39 -5.83 -2.20 5.59
N VAL A 40 -4.60 -1.67 5.59
CA VAL A 40 -4.16 -0.71 6.61
C VAL A 40 -5.01 0.57 6.56
N LEU A 41 -5.20 1.13 5.37
CA LEU A 41 -5.99 2.34 5.15
C LEU A 41 -7.44 2.17 5.61
N SER A 42 -8.07 1.05 5.28
CA SER A 42 -9.44 0.74 5.72
C SER A 42 -9.55 0.73 7.26
N ILE A 43 -8.59 0.09 7.94
CA ILE A 43 -8.59 0.00 9.40
C ILE A 43 -8.30 1.35 10.06
N ILE A 44 -7.41 2.17 9.49
CA ILE A 44 -7.13 3.51 10.02
C ILE A 44 -8.33 4.42 9.80
N ARG A 45 -8.87 4.50 8.58
CA ARG A 45 -10.03 5.37 8.25
C ARG A 45 -11.27 5.02 9.06
N SER A 46 -11.52 3.74 9.33
CA SER A 46 -12.65 3.33 10.18
C SER A 46 -12.55 3.79 11.63
N ARG A 47 -11.34 4.07 12.14
CA ARG A 47 -11.11 4.56 13.51
C ARG A 47 -10.86 6.07 13.58
N HIS A 48 -10.30 6.62 12.52
CA HIS A 48 -9.88 8.01 12.43
C HIS A 48 -10.32 8.56 11.07
N PRO A 49 -11.63 8.80 10.87
CA PRO A 49 -12.17 9.19 9.57
C PRO A 49 -11.62 10.54 9.07
N ASP A 50 -11.26 11.44 10.00
CA ASP A 50 -10.83 12.80 9.68
C ASP A 50 -9.31 12.96 9.58
N HIS A 51 -8.53 11.90 9.80
CA HIS A 51 -7.08 11.98 9.70
C HIS A 51 -6.64 12.02 8.24
N ALA A 52 -5.71 12.94 7.95
CA ALA A 52 -4.92 12.86 6.73
C ALA A 52 -4.03 11.60 6.76
N ILE A 53 -3.92 10.90 5.63
CA ILE A 53 -3.09 9.71 5.50
C ILE A 53 -2.27 9.82 4.21
N LEU A 54 -0.95 9.74 4.35
CA LEU A 54 -0.02 9.58 3.23
C LEU A 54 0.25 8.09 3.03
N ALA A 55 0.16 7.62 1.79
CA ALA A 55 0.26 6.21 1.42
C ALA A 55 1.13 6.08 0.16
N GLU A 56 1.97 5.05 0.07
CA GLU A 56 2.97 4.92 -1.00
C GLU A 56 2.33 4.48 -2.32
N GLU A 57 1.34 3.59 -2.26
CA GLU A 57 0.72 2.98 -3.43
C GLU A 57 -0.54 3.70 -3.91
N SER A 58 -1.26 4.34 -2.98
CA SER A 58 -2.48 5.09 -3.26
C SER A 58 -2.28 6.62 -3.19
N ALA A 59 -1.06 7.12 -2.97
CA ALA A 59 -0.79 8.53 -3.19
C ALA A 59 -1.12 8.88 -4.64
N VAL A 60 -1.90 9.94 -4.82
CA VAL A 60 -1.99 10.60 -6.13
C VAL A 60 -0.58 11.11 -6.41
N ALA A 61 0.08 10.54 -7.42
CA ALA A 61 1.38 11.02 -7.86
C ALA A 61 1.31 12.55 -7.97
N PRO A 62 2.22 13.32 -7.35
CA PRO A 62 2.32 14.72 -7.70
C PRO A 62 2.59 14.76 -9.19
N ALA A 63 1.68 15.40 -9.93
CA ALA A 63 2.01 15.84 -11.27
C ALA A 63 3.24 16.76 -11.09
N ASP A 64 4.38 16.28 -11.58
CA ASP A 64 5.69 16.93 -11.55
C ASP A 64 6.55 16.69 -10.30
N ASP A 65 7.83 16.40 -10.60
CA ASP A 65 8.94 15.92 -9.75
C ASP A 65 9.44 16.99 -8.75
N ARG A 66 8.53 17.78 -8.18
CA ARG A 66 8.81 18.86 -7.23
C ARG A 66 7.64 19.10 -6.28
N SER A 67 7.33 18.14 -5.43
CA SER A 67 6.68 18.49 -4.16
C SER A 67 6.86 17.40 -3.11
N TRP A 68 7.69 17.77 -2.11
CA TRP A 68 7.91 17.25 -0.76
C TRP A 68 7.96 15.74 -0.52
#